data_AF-A0AAD7DKK4-F1
#
_entry.id   AF-A0AAD7DKK4-F1
#
_cell.length_a   1.000
_cell.length_b   1.000
_cell.length_c   1.000
_cell.angle_alpha   90.00
_cell.angle_beta   90.00
_cell.angle_gamma   90.00
#
_symmetry.space_group_name_H-M   'P 1'
#
loop_
_entity.id
_entity.type
_entity.pdbx_description
1 polymer ?
#
loop_
_entity_poly.entity_id
_entity_poly.type
_entity_poly.pdbx_seq_one_letter_code
_entity_poly.pdbx_strand_id
1 'polypeptide(L)'
;MCVAVALADLETQAYWDLSYPSASVPSSPTLDSMISTVRNLLVDAVQLRLRSDVPLSVYLSGGIDSSAVAGIAAHLLREKDRDAKLKIFALETSPRAATWRLVEKWILRQPEAVKPFITEELYVRKKVLFDPLSLLGSSRFKSRISQANVER
;
A
#
# COMPACT_ATOMS: atom_id res chain seq x y z
N MET A 1 13.55 5.56 20.21
CA MET A 1 14.53 6.01 21.21
C MET A 1 13.79 6.98 22.12
N CYS A 2 13.64 6.67 23.41
CA CYS A 2 13.04 7.60 24.36
C CYS A 2 14.09 7.85 25.44
N VAL A 3 14.31 9.10 25.80
CA VAL A 3 15.37 9.51 26.74
C VAL A 3 14.71 9.69 28.09
N ALA A 4 15.13 8.91 29.10
CA ALA A 4 14.71 9.12 30.47
C ALA A 4 15.63 10.17 31.09
N VAL A 5 15.08 11.32 31.49
CA VAL A 5 15.84 12.40 32.14
C VAL A 5 15.61 12.29 33.64
N ALA A 6 16.60 11.76 34.37
CA ALA A 6 16.74 12.03 35.80
C ALA A 6 17.49 13.36 35.96
N LEU A 7 17.19 14.15 36.99
CA LEU A 7 17.54 15.58 37.16
C LEU A 7 19.05 15.97 37.11
N ALA A 8 19.96 15.07 36.76
CA ALA A 8 21.36 15.38 36.44
C ALA A 8 22.03 14.37 35.47
N ASP A 9 21.48 13.14 35.35
CA ASP A 9 22.06 12.07 34.55
C ASP A 9 21.12 11.64 33.41
N LEU A 10 21.66 11.67 32.19
CA LEU A 10 20.97 11.29 30.95
C LEU A 10 21.24 9.81 30.66
N GLU A 11 20.28 8.95 30.98
CA GLU A 11 20.35 7.52 30.65
C GLU A 11 19.57 7.21 29.37
N THR A 12 20.25 6.58 28.41
CA THR A 12 19.63 6.09 27.18
C THR A 12 19.19 4.66 27.38
N GLN A 13 17.89 4.42 27.33
CA GLN A 13 17.31 3.08 27.38
C GLN A 13 16.36 2.82 26.22
N ALA A 14 16.23 1.55 25.83
CA ALA A 14 15.21 1.13 24.88
C ALA A 14 13.83 1.34 25.53
N TYR A 15 12.97 2.12 24.87
CA TYR A 15 11.59 2.35 25.35
C TYR A 15 10.72 1.10 25.24
N TRP A 16 11.02 0.23 24.28
CA TRP A 16 10.31 -1.01 24.05
C TRP A 16 11.28 -2.03 23.47
N ASP A 17 11.07 -3.29 23.81
CA ASP A 17 11.76 -4.44 23.25
C ASP A 17 10.76 -5.58 23.06
N LEU A 18 10.92 -6.37 22.01
CA LEU A 18 10.06 -7.53 21.73
C LEU A 18 10.73 -8.79 22.28
N SER A 19 10.13 -9.36 23.31
CA SER A 19 10.55 -10.66 23.82
C SER A 19 10.02 -11.76 22.91
N TYR A 20 10.86 -12.23 21.99
CA TYR A 20 10.54 -13.38 21.15
C TYR A 20 10.87 -14.68 21.89
N PRO A 21 9.99 -15.70 21.85
CA PRO A 21 10.35 -17.01 22.36
C PRO A 21 11.53 -17.59 21.56
N SER A 22 12.42 -18.31 22.24
CA SER A 22 13.51 -19.04 21.58
C SER A 22 12.95 -20.01 20.53
N ALA A 23 13.67 -20.22 19.42
CA ALA A 23 13.32 -21.19 18.39
C ALA A 23 13.20 -22.64 18.91
N SER A 24 13.72 -22.90 20.11
CA SER A 24 13.61 -24.18 20.83
C SER A 24 12.26 -24.38 21.54
N VAL A 25 11.45 -23.33 21.67
CA VAL A 25 10.09 -23.43 22.21
C VAL A 25 9.18 -23.94 21.11
N PRO A 26 8.50 -25.09 21.28
CA PRO A 26 7.58 -25.59 20.27
C PRO A 26 6.43 -24.59 20.09
N SER A 27 6.39 -23.92 18.94
CA SER A 27 5.23 -23.14 18.52
C SER A 27 4.23 -24.11 17.91
N SER A 28 3.04 -24.24 18.53
CA SER A 28 1.98 -25.12 18.04
C SER A 28 0.85 -24.47 17.22
N PRO A 29 0.95 -23.26 16.61
CA PRO A 29 -0.10 -22.81 15.71
C PRO A 29 0.04 -23.52 14.35
N THR A 30 -1.08 -24.00 13.82
CA THR A 30 -1.14 -24.46 12.43
C THR A 30 -0.93 -23.29 11.48
N LEU A 31 -0.50 -23.56 10.23
CA LEU A 31 -0.33 -22.52 9.21
C LEU A 31 -1.59 -21.66 9.05
N ASP A 32 -2.77 -22.29 9.00
CA ASP A 32 -4.06 -21.60 8.91
C ASP A 32 -4.34 -20.72 10.13
N SER A 33 -3.96 -21.18 11.32
CA SER A 33 -4.07 -20.39 12.55
C SER A 33 -3.15 -19.17 12.51
N MET A 34 -1.92 -19.31 12.01
CA MET A 34 -1.01 -18.18 11.84
C MET A 34 -1.53 -17.17 10.82
N ILE A 35 -2.00 -17.64 9.66
CA ILE A 35 -2.58 -16.80 8.61
C ILE A 35 -3.79 -16.03 9.14
N SER A 36 -4.70 -16.71 9.83
CA SER A 36 -5.89 -16.06 10.40
C SER A 36 -5.53 -15.06 11.51
N THR A 37 -4.56 -15.40 12.37
CA THR A 37 -4.08 -14.49 13.43
C THR A 37 -3.47 -13.22 12.84
N VAL A 38 -2.56 -13.33 11.88
CA VAL A 38 -1.95 -12.17 11.21
C VAL A 38 -3.02 -11.33 10.50
N ARG A 39 -3.97 -11.98 9.83
CA ARG A 39 -5.07 -11.30 9.15
C ARG A 39 -5.91 -10.48 10.14
N ASN A 40 -6.31 -11.07 11.25
CA ASN A 40 -7.13 -10.40 12.27
C ASN A 40 -6.37 -9.24 12.91
N LEU A 41 -5.11 -9.45 13.30
CA LEU A 41 -4.28 -8.40 13.87
C LEU A 41 -4.06 -7.23 12.90
N LEU A 42 -3.89 -7.51 11.60
CA LEU A 42 -3.76 -6.47 10.58
C LEU A 42 -5.07 -5.68 10.43
N VAL A 43 -6.22 -6.36 10.40
CA VAL A 43 -7.54 -5.71 10.36
C VAL A 43 -7.75 -4.82 11.57
N ASP A 44 -7.47 -5.31 12.77
CA ASP A 44 -7.59 -4.55 14.02
C ASP A 44 -6.66 -3.33 14.03
N ALA A 45 -5.41 -3.51 13.60
CA ALA A 45 -4.43 -2.43 13.52
C ALA A 45 -4.87 -1.30 12.57
N VAL A 46 -5.51 -1.65 11.45
CA VAL A 46 -6.09 -0.67 10.51
C VAL A 46 -7.34 -0.03 11.13
N GLN A 47 -8.24 -0.82 11.72
CA GLN A 47 -9.47 -0.32 12.34
C GLN A 47 -9.20 0.72 13.42
N LEU A 48 -8.19 0.49 14.28
CA LEU A 48 -7.76 1.44 15.30
C LEU A 48 -7.30 2.78 14.70
N ARG A 49 -6.62 2.74 13.55
CA ARG A 49 -6.09 3.93 12.85
C ARG A 49 -7.14 4.67 12.03
N LEU A 50 -8.32 4.08 11.82
CA LEU A 50 -9.45 4.74 11.15
C LEU A 50 -10.29 5.60 12.10
N ARG A 51 -9.99 5.63 13.40
CA ARG A 51 -10.67 6.51 14.36
C ARG A 51 -10.14 7.94 14.18
N SER A 52 -10.93 8.77 13.50
CA SER A 52 -10.58 10.16 13.21
C SER A 52 -11.84 11.00 13.16
N ASP A 53 -11.76 12.21 13.72
CA ASP A 53 -12.83 13.22 13.66
C ASP A 53 -12.80 14.00 12.33
N VAL A 54 -11.77 13.79 11.51
CA VAL A 54 -11.62 14.40 10.19
C VAL A 54 -11.65 13.36 9.06
N PRO A 55 -12.05 13.75 7.84
CA PRO A 55 -12.05 12.86 6.69
C PRO A 55 -10.67 12.23 6.43
N LEU A 56 -10.65 10.92 6.25
CA LEU A 56 -9.42 10.16 6.01
C LEU A 56 -9.16 9.93 4.52
N SER A 57 -7.88 9.79 4.18
CA SER A 57 -7.40 9.36 2.87
C SER A 57 -6.26 8.36 3.02
N VAL A 58 -6.05 7.53 2.00
CA VAL A 58 -4.97 6.54 1.98
C VAL A 58 -4.02 6.82 0.83
N TYR A 59 -2.74 6.68 1.11
CA TYR A 59 -1.69 6.72 0.10
C TYR A 59 -1.42 5.31 -0.45
N LEU A 60 -1.35 5.20 -1.78
CA LEU A 60 -1.08 3.98 -2.52
C LEU A 60 0.23 4.14 -3.30
N SER A 61 1.27 3.44 -2.86
CA SER A 61 2.57 3.42 -3.55
C SER A 61 2.58 2.47 -4.76
N GLY A 62 1.55 1.63 -4.89
CA GLY A 62 1.52 0.52 -5.84
C GLY A 62 2.19 -0.76 -5.33
N GLY A 63 2.61 -0.78 -4.06
CA GLY A 63 3.11 -1.96 -3.37
C GLY A 63 1.98 -2.80 -2.74
N ILE A 64 2.29 -4.06 -2.43
CA ILE A 64 1.34 -5.01 -1.84
C ILE A 64 0.85 -4.56 -0.46
N ASP A 65 1.74 -4.01 0.38
CA ASP A 65 1.41 -3.59 1.74
C ASP A 65 0.42 -2.41 1.73
N SER A 66 0.72 -1.37 0.94
CA SER A 66 -0.16 -0.21 0.80
C SER A 66 -1.53 -0.59 0.22
N SER A 67 -1.55 -1.58 -0.69
CA SER A 67 -2.78 -2.07 -1.30
C SER A 67 -3.62 -2.87 -0.31
N ALA A 68 -3.00 -3.70 0.52
CA ALA A 68 -3.67 -4.46 1.57
C ALA A 68 -4.29 -3.51 2.62
N VAL A 69 -3.53 -2.51 3.09
CA VAL A 69 -4.05 -1.51 4.04
C VAL A 69 -5.19 -0.70 3.42
N ALA A 70 -5.06 -0.25 2.17
CA ALA A 70 -6.12 0.48 1.47
C ALA A 70 -7.40 -0.35 1.29
N GLY A 71 -7.26 -1.64 0.95
CA GLY A 71 -8.38 -2.58 0.79
C GLY A 71 -9.12 -2.82 2.11
N ILE A 72 -8.39 -3.12 3.18
CA ILE A 72 -8.95 -3.28 4.53
C ILE A 72 -9.65 -2.00 4.98
N ALA A 73 -9.01 -0.84 4.80
CA ALA A 73 -9.57 0.44 5.21
C ALA A 73 -10.89 0.76 4.48
N ALA A 74 -10.92 0.57 3.16
CA ALA A 74 -12.11 0.79 2.36
C ALA A 74 -13.24 -0.19 2.73
N HIS A 75 -12.91 -1.45 3.04
CA HIS A 75 -13.89 -2.44 3.50
C HIS A 75 -14.52 -2.03 4.84
N LEU A 76 -13.70 -1.72 5.85
CA LEU A 76 -14.16 -1.33 7.19
C LEU A 76 -15.00 -0.04 7.17
N LEU A 77 -14.67 0.93 6.31
CA LEU A 77 -15.46 2.15 6.15
C LEU A 77 -16.84 1.86 5.55
N ARG A 78 -16.91 0.98 4.55
CA ARG A 78 -18.17 0.57 3.91
C ARG A 78 -19.07 -0.24 4.84
N GLU A 79 -18.50 -1.03 5.75
CA GLU A 79 -19.25 -1.74 6.78
C GLU A 79 -19.95 -0.78 7.74
N LYS A 80 -19.31 0.33 8.10
CA LYS A 80 -19.88 1.34 8.98
C LYS A 80 -20.88 2.26 8.28
N ASP A 81 -20.56 2.69 7.07
CA ASP A 81 -21.39 3.55 6.25
C ASP A 81 -21.23 3.15 4.78
N ARG A 82 -22.32 2.70 4.15
CA ARG A 82 -22.29 2.21 2.76
C ARG A 82 -21.91 3.29 1.76
N ASP A 83 -22.14 4.55 2.09
CA ASP A 83 -21.84 5.71 1.25
C ASP A 83 -20.47 6.33 1.55
N ALA A 84 -19.73 5.79 2.54
CA ALA A 84 -18.39 6.25 2.87
C ALA A 84 -17.43 6.09 1.68
N LYS A 85 -16.82 7.20 1.27
CA LYS A 85 -15.86 7.26 0.17
C LYS A 85 -14.46 7.52 0.71
N LEU A 86 -13.61 6.49 0.68
CA LEU A 86 -12.20 6.66 0.97
C LEU A 86 -11.49 7.28 -0.24
N LYS A 87 -10.87 8.44 -0.03
CA LYS A 87 -10.01 9.06 -1.06
C LYS A 87 -8.66 8.38 -1.09
N ILE A 88 -8.17 8.05 -2.28
CA ILE A 88 -6.89 7.36 -2.46
C ILE A 88 -6.00 8.20 -3.34
N PHE A 89 -4.75 8.30 -2.93
CA PHE A 89 -3.75 9.11 -3.62
C PHE A 89 -2.53 8.28 -3.96
N ALA A 90 -1.96 8.50 -5.15
CA ALA A 90 -0.67 7.94 -5.54
C ALA A 90 0.27 9.06 -5.99
N LEU A 91 1.57 8.82 -5.85
CA LEU A 91 2.58 9.73 -6.36
C LEU A 91 2.88 9.40 -7.83
N GLU A 92 2.81 10.40 -8.68
CA GLU A 92 3.15 10.27 -10.10
C GLU A 92 4.26 11.25 -10.49
N THR A 93 5.19 10.80 -11.33
CA THR A 93 6.14 11.69 -12.01
C THR A 93 5.46 12.35 -13.19
N SER A 94 5.50 13.67 -13.30
CA SER A 94 5.16 14.32 -14.57
C SER A 94 6.38 14.31 -15.50
N PRO A 95 6.32 13.65 -16.67
CA PRO A 95 7.43 13.61 -17.62
C PRO A 95 7.83 15.00 -18.16
N ARG A 96 6.90 15.97 -18.10
CA ARG A 96 7.09 17.32 -18.64
C ARG A 96 7.69 18.32 -17.66
N ALA A 97 7.66 18.04 -16.36
CA ALA A 97 7.97 19.04 -15.34
C ALA A 97 9.02 18.60 -14.32
N ALA A 98 9.54 17.37 -14.38
CA ALA A 98 10.47 16.82 -13.37
C ALA A 98 9.97 16.99 -11.91
N THR A 99 8.66 17.08 -11.73
CA THR A 99 8.00 17.28 -10.44
C THR A 99 7.13 16.08 -10.10
N TRP A 100 7.07 15.73 -8.82
CA TRP A 100 6.14 14.75 -8.28
C TRP A 100 4.78 15.38 -8.03
N ARG A 101 3.70 14.70 -8.42
CA ARG A 101 2.33 15.12 -8.17
C ARG A 101 1.58 14.04 -7.42
N LEU A 102 0.78 14.47 -6.45
CA LEU A 102 -0.18 13.61 -5.77
C LEU A 102 -1.45 13.55 -6.63
N VAL A 103 -1.81 12.36 -7.11
CA VAL A 103 -2.95 12.16 -8.01
C VAL A 103 -3.96 11.26 -7.34
N GLU A 104 -5.23 11.67 -7.35
CA GLU A 104 -6.34 10.84 -6.86
C GLU A 104 -6.51 9.61 -7.77
N LYS A 105 -6.49 8.41 -7.18
CA LYS A 105 -6.70 7.15 -7.87
C LYS A 105 -8.09 6.63 -7.59
N TRP A 106 -8.85 6.42 -8.65
CA TRP A 106 -10.23 5.91 -8.59
C TRP A 106 -10.33 4.38 -8.44
N ILE A 107 -9.21 3.67 -8.30
CA ILE A 107 -9.12 2.21 -8.48
C ILE A 107 -9.96 1.41 -7.46
N LEU A 108 -10.18 1.93 -6.24
CA LEU A 108 -11.03 1.28 -5.22
C LEU A 108 -12.43 1.89 -5.07
N ARG A 109 -12.87 2.76 -6.01
CA ARG A 109 -14.26 3.26 -5.99
C ARG A 109 -15.26 2.14 -6.28
N GLN A 110 -14.87 1.14 -7.07
CA GLN A 110 -15.71 0.01 -7.43
C GLN A 110 -15.80 -0.99 -6.27
N PRO A 111 -17.01 -1.40 -5.85
CA PRO A 111 -17.19 -2.40 -4.80
C PRO A 111 -16.45 -3.71 -5.10
N GLU A 112 -16.33 -4.12 -6.37
CA GLU A 112 -15.66 -5.36 -6.74
C GLU A 112 -14.12 -5.30 -6.61
N ALA A 113 -13.54 -4.10 -6.65
CA ALA A 113 -12.09 -3.89 -6.54
C ALA A 113 -11.59 -3.90 -5.08
N VAL A 114 -12.52 -3.83 -4.11
CA VAL A 114 -12.23 -3.79 -2.66
C VAL A 114 -12.46 -5.16 -2.05
N LYS A 115 -11.76 -6.18 -2.57
CA LYS A 115 -11.60 -7.39 -1.76
C LYS A 115 -10.62 -7.06 -0.63
N PRO A 116 -10.99 -7.22 0.65
CA PRO A 116 -10.17 -6.78 1.78
C PRO A 116 -8.82 -7.52 1.86
N PHE A 117 -8.68 -8.63 1.15
CA PHE A 117 -7.50 -9.48 1.19
C PHE A 117 -6.99 -9.78 -0.21
N ILE A 118 -5.67 -9.97 -0.31
CA ILE A 118 -5.03 -10.55 -1.49
C ILE A 118 -5.67 -11.91 -1.73
N THR A 119 -6.41 -12.03 -2.82
CA THR A 119 -6.96 -13.30 -3.26
C THR A 119 -5.86 -14.14 -3.88
N GLU A 120 -6.08 -15.45 -3.94
CA GLU A 120 -5.14 -16.35 -4.61
C GLU A 120 -4.93 -15.97 -6.09
N GLU A 121 -5.98 -15.44 -6.72
CA GLU A 121 -5.90 -14.80 -8.04
C GLU A 121 -4.88 -13.65 -8.08
N LEU A 122 -4.87 -12.75 -7.10
CA LEU A 122 -3.92 -11.64 -7.00
C LEU A 122 -2.50 -12.13 -6.67
N TYR A 123 -2.37 -13.19 -5.86
CA TYR A 123 -1.08 -13.77 -5.48
C TYR A 123 -0.40 -14.46 -6.66
N VAL A 124 -1.17 -15.17 -7.50
CA VAL A 124 -0.69 -15.85 -8.70
C VAL A 124 -0.49 -14.88 -9.88
N ARG A 125 -1.09 -13.68 -9.82
CA ARG A 125 -0.99 -12.70 -10.90
C ARG A 125 0.45 -12.25 -11.11
N LYS A 126 1.04 -12.66 -12.24
CA LYS A 126 2.35 -12.18 -12.67
C LYS A 126 2.28 -10.67 -12.90
N LYS A 127 3.06 -9.91 -12.13
CA LYS A 127 3.15 -8.45 -12.27
C LYS A 127 3.62 -8.14 -13.69
N VAL A 128 2.71 -7.61 -14.52
CA VAL A 128 3.11 -7.06 -15.81
C VAL A 128 3.88 -5.79 -15.48
N LEU A 129 5.20 -5.81 -15.71
CA LEU A 129 5.99 -4.60 -15.60
C LEU A 129 5.38 -3.57 -16.56
N PHE A 130 5.11 -2.36 -16.06
CA PHE A 130 4.65 -1.29 -16.92
C PHE A 130 5.72 -1.06 -17.99
N ASP A 131 5.43 -1.47 -19.22
CA ASP A 131 6.27 -1.22 -20.39
C ASP A 131 5.75 0.04 -21.09
N PRO A 132 6.47 1.17 -21.01
CA PRO A 132 6.08 2.41 -21.69
C PRO A 132 5.95 2.23 -23.21
N LEU A 133 6.63 1.25 -23.78
CA LEU A 133 6.63 0.95 -25.22
C LEU A 133 5.40 0.14 -25.64
N SER A 134 4.72 -0.53 -24.70
CA SER A 134 3.47 -1.26 -24.98
C SER A 134 2.30 -0.33 -25.33
N LEU A 135 2.32 0.91 -24.82
CA LEU A 135 1.36 1.98 -25.17
C LEU A 135 1.66 2.63 -26.53
N LEU A 136 2.87 2.42 -27.08
CA LEU A 136 3.27 2.86 -28.42
C LEU A 136 2.89 1.84 -29.51
N GLY A 137 2.18 0.76 -29.14
CA GLY A 137 1.63 -0.26 -30.02
C GLY A 137 0.36 0.17 -30.78
N SER A 138 0.38 1.34 -31.39
CA SER A 138 -0.56 1.74 -32.44
C SER A 138 0.26 2.26 -33.60
N SER A 139 0.09 1.62 -34.77
CA SER A 139 0.83 1.69 -36.04
C SER A 139 1.17 3.09 -36.61
N ARG A 140 0.85 4.20 -35.93
CA ARG A 140 0.98 5.57 -36.45
C ARG A 140 2.28 6.31 -36.13
N PHE A 141 3.17 5.82 -35.25
CA PHE A 141 4.35 6.58 -34.84
C PHE A 141 5.67 6.15 -35.50
N LYS A 142 5.74 4.95 -36.10
CA LYS A 142 6.98 4.44 -36.72
C LYS A 142 7.41 5.20 -38.00
N SER A 143 6.50 5.91 -38.68
CA SER A 143 6.82 6.63 -39.92
C SER A 143 7.49 8.01 -39.71
N ARG A 144 7.51 8.55 -38.49
CA ARG A 144 8.04 9.90 -38.23
C ARG A 144 9.50 9.93 -37.76
N ILE A 145 10.06 8.81 -37.30
CA ILE A 145 11.45 8.77 -36.81
C ILE A 145 12.45 8.54 -37.94
N SER A 146 12.05 7.95 -39.08
CA SER A 146 12.97 7.76 -40.22
C SER A 146 13.19 9.00 -41.08
N GLN A 147 12.50 10.11 -40.84
CA GLN A 147 12.67 11.37 -41.59
C GLN A 147 13.47 12.44 -40.83
N ALA A 148 13.84 12.20 -39.56
CA ALA A 148 14.55 13.18 -38.74
C ALA A 148 16.08 12.99 -38.68
N ASN A 149 16.64 11.96 -39.33
CA ASN A 149 18.08 11.64 -39.28
C ASN A 149 18.80 11.75 -40.66
N VAL A 150 18.30 12.60 -41.57
CA VAL A 150 18.99 12.90 -42.85
C VAL A 150 19.56 14.32 -42.91
N GLU A 151 19.37 15.18 -41.91
CA GLU A 151 20.07 16.47 -41.84
C GLU A 151 20.64 16.73 -40.45
N ARG A 152 21.83 16.16 -40.19
CA ARG A 152 23.03 16.83 -39.66
C ARG A 152 24.17 15.83 -39.47
#